data_AF-A0A7J5Z2L7-F1
#
_entry.id   AF-A0A7J5Z2L7-F1
#
_cell.length_a   1.000
_cell.length_b   1.000
_cell.length_c   1.000
_cell.angle_alpha   90.00
_cell.angle_beta   90.00
_cell.angle_gamma   90.00
#
_symmetry.space_group_name_H-M   'P 1'
#
loop_
_entity.id
_entity.type
_entity.pdbx_description
1 polymer ?
#
loop_
_entity_poly.entity_id
_entity_poly.type
_entity_poly.pdbx_seq_one_letter_code
_entity_poly.pdbx_strand_id
1 'polypeptide(L)'
;MKANIPEVEALVNTDRSLHILFCIIDSGCTSRDVLQSYFDLLGELMKFNIDAFKRFNKYVNTPEKTFLTQINSSLVDSNMLVRCITLSLDRFESQTEDVKVVEVLSECCLLSYMAKVENRLAFLFRLVNIINENVSCLNTSLVVLMLARRKAKLPFYLNALREKEYAEKYPGCLLNNFHNLLRFWQRHYLNKDKDSTCLENSSCIPFSYWKETVSVLLGSDRTSLCAIASYIDEPYMDLDKDLLED
;
A
#
# COMPACT_ATOMS: atom_id res chain seq x y z
N MET A 1 -19.92 14.23 -11.54
CA MET A 1 -19.25 15.56 -11.63
C MET A 1 -17.76 15.31 -11.69
N LYS A 2 -17.15 15.54 -12.86
CA LYS A 2 -15.70 15.52 -13.01
C LYS A 2 -15.18 16.86 -12.47
N ALA A 3 -14.41 16.83 -11.39
CA ALA A 3 -13.74 18.04 -10.92
C ALA A 3 -12.77 18.52 -12.01
N ASN A 4 -12.83 19.81 -12.30
CA ASN A 4 -12.02 20.46 -13.32
C ASN A 4 -10.56 20.48 -12.85
N ILE A 5 -9.66 19.96 -13.69
CA ILE A 5 -8.21 19.88 -13.47
C ILE A 5 -7.57 21.20 -12.95
N PRO A 6 -8.04 22.41 -13.32
CA PRO A 6 -7.53 23.68 -12.77
C PRO A 6 -7.83 23.94 -11.27
N GLU A 7 -8.91 23.38 -10.71
CA GLU A 7 -9.26 23.61 -9.30
C GLU A 7 -8.34 22.81 -8.36
N VAL A 8 -7.88 21.62 -8.81
CA VAL A 8 -6.89 20.81 -8.08
C VAL A 8 -5.51 21.48 -8.12
N GLU A 9 -5.11 22.06 -9.25
CA GLU A 9 -3.85 22.82 -9.36
C GLU A 9 -3.85 24.10 -8.50
N ALA A 10 -4.99 24.79 -8.38
CA ALA A 10 -5.14 25.94 -7.49
C ALA A 10 -5.16 25.55 -6.00
N LEU A 11 -5.76 24.40 -5.65
CA LEU A 11 -5.79 23.84 -4.29
C LEU A 11 -4.43 23.34 -3.80
N VAL A 12 -3.56 22.93 -4.72
CA VAL A 12 -2.17 22.56 -4.44
C VAL A 12 -1.31 23.81 -4.14
N ASN A 13 -1.74 25.01 -4.52
CA ASN A 13 -0.92 26.23 -4.52
C ASN A 13 -0.85 27.09 -3.25
N THR A 14 -1.50 26.72 -2.14
CA THR A 14 -1.45 27.52 -0.89
C THR A 14 -1.53 26.64 0.35
N ASP A 15 -0.62 26.85 1.32
CA ASP A 15 -0.60 26.59 2.79
C ASP A 15 -1.20 25.31 3.41
N ARG A 16 -2.05 24.56 2.71
CA ARG A 16 -2.94 23.55 3.27
C ARG A 16 -2.26 22.20 3.42
N SER A 17 -1.44 21.77 2.46
CA SER A 17 -0.60 20.57 2.64
C SER A 17 0.38 20.73 3.80
N LEU A 18 0.84 21.96 4.04
CA LEU A 18 1.72 22.33 5.15
C LEU A 18 0.98 22.31 6.47
N HIS A 19 -0.21 22.90 6.51
CA HIS A 19 -1.08 22.85 7.69
C HIS A 19 -1.44 21.40 8.04
N ILE A 20 -1.78 20.57 7.05
CA ILE A 20 -2.08 19.14 7.25
C ILE A 20 -0.85 18.40 7.76
N LEU A 21 0.33 18.64 7.18
CA LEU A 21 1.57 18.03 7.62
C LEU A 21 1.90 18.41 9.07
N PHE A 22 1.72 19.69 9.42
CA PHE A 22 1.87 20.16 10.79
C PHE A 22 0.85 19.49 11.72
N CYS A 23 -0.41 19.36 11.30
CA CYS A 23 -1.39 18.60 12.05
C CYS A 23 -0.99 17.12 12.20
N ILE A 24 -0.41 16.47 11.20
CA ILE A 24 0.03 15.06 11.37
C ILE A 24 1.21 14.94 12.33
N ILE A 25 2.16 15.88 12.29
CA ILE A 25 3.42 15.82 13.04
C ILE A 25 3.26 16.35 14.48
N ASP A 26 2.61 17.50 14.65
CA ASP A 26 2.52 18.25 15.91
C ASP A 26 1.19 18.05 16.63
N SER A 27 0.20 17.40 16.01
CA SER A 27 -1.06 17.27 16.71
C SER A 27 -0.92 16.34 17.91
N GLY A 28 -1.17 16.91 19.09
CA GLY A 28 -1.81 16.19 20.19
C GLY A 28 -3.25 15.76 19.82
N CYS A 29 -3.53 15.43 18.55
CA CYS A 29 -4.85 15.01 18.11
C CYS A 29 -5.14 13.66 18.73
N THR A 30 -6.11 13.64 19.63
CA THR A 30 -6.57 12.41 20.29
C THR A 30 -7.61 11.66 19.45
N SER A 31 -8.14 12.29 18.40
CA SER A 31 -9.19 11.70 17.56
C SER A 31 -8.61 10.98 16.35
N ARG A 32 -8.84 9.66 16.28
CA ARG A 32 -8.41 8.81 15.18
C ARG A 32 -9.05 9.19 13.84
N ASP A 33 -10.33 9.56 13.84
CA ASP A 33 -11.06 9.92 12.61
C ASP A 33 -10.51 11.20 11.96
N VAL A 34 -10.08 12.16 12.79
CA VAL A 34 -9.47 13.40 12.31
C VAL A 34 -8.10 13.13 11.72
N LEU A 35 -7.28 12.32 12.39
CA LEU A 35 -5.97 11.92 11.90
C LEU A 35 -6.06 11.13 10.58
N GLN A 36 -7.01 10.20 10.47
CA GLN A 36 -7.27 9.47 9.22
C GLN A 36 -7.63 10.44 8.09
N SER A 37 -8.53 11.38 8.34
CA SER A 37 -8.94 12.38 7.35
C SER A 37 -7.76 13.24 6.85
N TYR A 38 -6.80 13.56 7.73
CA TYR A 38 -5.58 14.25 7.35
C TYR A 38 -4.67 13.40 6.46
N PHE A 39 -4.50 12.12 6.78
CA PHE A 39 -3.74 11.20 5.92
C PHE A 39 -4.40 11.03 4.55
N ASP A 40 -5.72 10.85 4.50
CA ASP A 40 -6.47 10.70 3.25
C ASP A 40 -6.34 11.95 2.36
N LEU A 41 -6.53 13.14 2.94
CA LEU A 41 -6.40 14.40 2.21
C LEU A 41 -4.97 14.64 1.72
N LEU A 42 -3.95 14.37 2.55
CA LEU A 42 -2.56 14.46 2.13
C LEU A 42 -2.26 13.48 1.00
N GLY A 43 -2.77 12.25 1.10
CA GLY A 43 -2.67 11.22 0.06
C GLY A 43 -3.23 11.71 -1.27
N GLU A 44 -4.43 12.27 -1.30
CA GLU A 44 -5.03 12.78 -2.54
C GLU A 44 -4.27 13.98 -3.12
N LEU A 45 -3.74 14.88 -2.30
CA LEU A 45 -2.94 16.02 -2.76
C LEU A 45 -1.58 15.60 -3.36
N MET A 46 -0.97 14.55 -2.82
CA MET A 46 0.37 14.11 -3.22
C MET A 46 0.36 13.10 -4.37
N LYS A 47 -0.71 12.32 -4.53
CA LYS A 47 -0.78 11.20 -5.48
C LYS A 47 -0.40 11.63 -6.90
N PHE A 48 0.69 11.06 -7.41
CA PHE A 48 1.27 11.36 -8.72
C PHE A 48 1.70 12.82 -8.96
N ASN A 49 1.80 13.64 -7.91
CA ASN A 49 2.12 15.06 -8.01
C ASN A 49 3.57 15.33 -7.58
N ILE A 50 4.46 15.49 -8.55
CA ILE A 50 5.89 15.76 -8.34
C ILE A 50 6.11 17.01 -7.48
N ASP A 51 5.39 18.10 -7.77
CA ASP A 51 5.54 19.36 -7.05
C ASP A 51 5.08 19.25 -5.60
N ALA A 52 4.05 18.44 -5.31
CA ALA A 52 3.63 18.16 -3.95
C ALA A 52 4.69 17.38 -3.16
N PHE A 53 5.36 16.39 -3.77
CA PHE A 53 6.48 15.67 -3.14
C PHE A 53 7.70 16.57 -2.91
N LYS A 54 8.05 17.43 -3.88
CA LYS A 54 9.12 18.44 -3.71
C LYS A 54 8.81 19.41 -2.57
N ARG A 55 7.56 19.89 -2.50
CA ARG A 55 7.11 20.76 -1.40
C ARG A 55 7.19 20.02 -0.09
N PHE A 56 6.57 18.84 0.03
CA PHE A 56 6.62 17.99 1.23
C PHE A 56 8.06 17.83 1.75
N ASN A 57 9.00 17.52 0.87
CA ASN A 57 10.40 17.31 1.23
C ASN A 57 11.05 18.52 1.91
N LYS A 58 10.73 19.74 1.46
CA LYS A 58 11.26 20.98 2.06
C LYS A 58 10.86 21.15 3.52
N TYR A 59 9.72 20.62 3.94
CA TYR A 59 9.20 20.79 5.30
C TYR A 59 9.55 19.64 6.25
N VAL A 60 9.94 18.48 5.70
CA VAL A 60 10.19 17.25 6.49
C VAL A 60 11.68 16.97 6.71
N ASN A 61 12.57 17.92 6.37
CA ASN A 61 14.03 17.72 6.34
C ASN A 61 14.73 17.44 7.70
N THR A 62 13.99 17.45 8.81
CA THR A 62 14.41 17.03 10.17
C THR A 62 13.32 16.22 10.90
N PRO A 63 12.01 16.45 10.63
CA PRO A 63 10.89 15.64 11.11
C PRO A 63 10.65 14.28 10.42
N GLU A 64 11.52 13.82 9.51
CA GLU A 64 11.40 12.52 8.81
C GLU A 64 11.07 11.36 9.75
N LYS A 65 11.78 11.28 10.88
CA LYS A 65 11.53 10.26 11.89
C LYS A 65 10.16 10.42 12.51
N THR A 66 9.71 11.63 12.83
CA THR A 66 8.42 11.86 13.48
C THR A 66 7.26 11.54 12.54
N PHE A 67 7.31 11.99 11.28
CA PHE A 67 6.26 11.69 10.30
C PHE A 67 6.19 10.20 9.97
N LEU A 68 7.33 9.55 9.73
CA LEU A 68 7.37 8.10 9.52
C LEU A 68 6.94 7.35 10.79
N THR A 69 7.27 7.85 11.98
CA THR A 69 6.80 7.26 13.25
C THR A 69 5.28 7.34 13.34
N GLN A 70 4.67 8.48 12.96
CA GLN A 70 3.22 8.65 12.94
C GLN A 70 2.52 7.72 11.94
N ILE A 71 3.03 7.60 10.71
CA ILE A 71 2.53 6.59 9.75
C ILE A 71 2.64 5.19 10.38
N ASN A 72 3.77 4.89 11.00
CA ASN A 72 3.99 3.59 11.60
C ASN A 72 3.08 3.34 12.81
N SER A 73 2.81 4.31 13.68
CA SER A 73 1.93 4.12 14.84
C SER A 73 0.45 4.00 14.47
N SER A 74 0.06 4.61 13.34
CA SER A 74 -1.34 4.72 12.91
C SER A 74 -1.53 4.09 11.52
N LEU A 75 -1.03 2.85 11.33
CA LEU A 75 -0.96 2.22 10.01
C LEU A 75 -2.33 1.94 9.39
N VAL A 76 -3.34 1.62 10.20
CA VAL A 76 -4.72 1.45 9.73
C VAL A 76 -5.23 2.76 9.13
N ASP A 77 -5.01 3.89 9.81
CA ASP A 77 -5.50 5.20 9.41
C ASP A 77 -4.69 5.78 8.25
N SER A 78 -3.39 5.48 8.18
CA SER A 78 -2.47 6.01 7.15
C SER A 78 -2.31 5.12 5.92
N ASN A 79 -3.00 3.98 5.85
CA ASN A 79 -2.82 2.99 4.77
C ASN A 79 -3.05 3.56 3.36
N MET A 80 -3.98 4.53 3.20
CA MET A 80 -4.26 5.18 1.93
C MET A 80 -3.11 6.09 1.50
N LEU A 81 -2.49 6.79 2.44
CA LEU A 81 -1.26 7.56 2.19
C LEU A 81 -0.10 6.63 1.80
N VAL A 82 0.09 5.51 2.50
CA VAL A 82 1.12 4.51 2.15
C VAL A 82 0.92 4.00 0.71
N ARG A 83 -0.35 3.72 0.33
CA ARG A 83 -0.70 3.34 -1.05
C ARG A 83 -0.35 4.44 -2.05
N CYS A 84 -0.72 5.70 -1.74
CA CYS A 84 -0.40 6.87 -2.56
C CYS A 84 1.11 7.00 -2.82
N ILE A 85 1.92 6.90 -1.77
CA ILE A 85 3.39 7.02 -1.87
C ILE A 85 3.95 5.88 -2.73
N THR A 86 3.47 4.65 -2.51
CA THR A 86 3.94 3.46 -3.25
C THR A 86 3.60 3.54 -4.74
N LEU A 87 2.38 3.94 -5.08
CA LEU A 87 1.94 4.13 -6.47
C LEU A 87 2.71 5.27 -7.16
N SER A 88 2.89 6.39 -6.44
CA SER A 88 3.61 7.56 -6.97
C SER A 88 5.06 7.21 -7.26
N LEU A 89 5.72 6.51 -6.34
CA LEU A 89 7.08 6.00 -6.55
C LEU A 89 7.18 5.12 -7.79
N ASP A 90 6.29 4.13 -7.96
CA ASP A 90 6.32 3.24 -9.13
C ASP A 90 6.15 4.00 -10.45
N ARG A 91 5.24 4.99 -10.47
CA ARG A 91 5.03 5.84 -11.64
C ARG A 91 6.26 6.69 -11.93
N PHE A 92 6.86 7.31 -10.94
CA PHE A 92 8.04 8.15 -11.11
C PHE A 92 9.24 7.32 -11.58
N GLU A 93 9.44 6.10 -11.05
CA GLU A 93 10.48 5.19 -11.53
C GLU A 93 10.32 4.80 -13.01
N SER A 94 9.09 4.87 -13.55
CA SER A 94 8.81 4.63 -14.98
C SER A 94 8.99 5.85 -15.89
N GLN A 95 9.28 7.03 -15.34
CA GLN A 95 9.33 8.32 -16.04
C GLN A 95 10.69 9.01 -15.89
N THR A 96 11.78 8.23 -15.85
CA THR A 96 13.14 8.73 -15.59
C THR A 96 13.75 9.58 -16.71
N GLU A 97 13.05 9.74 -17.83
CA GLU A 97 13.41 10.68 -18.90
C GLU A 97 13.08 12.14 -18.51
N ASP A 98 12.17 12.38 -17.57
CA ASP A 98 11.84 13.72 -17.07
C ASP A 98 12.82 14.13 -15.96
N VAL A 99 13.58 15.20 -16.20
CA VAL A 99 14.56 15.74 -15.24
C VAL A 99 13.92 16.08 -13.89
N LYS A 100 12.67 16.57 -13.87
CA LYS A 100 11.97 16.89 -12.61
C LYS A 100 11.67 15.63 -11.80
N VAL A 101 11.40 14.51 -12.47
CA VAL A 101 11.17 13.20 -11.85
C VAL A 101 12.47 12.66 -11.24
N VAL A 102 13.58 12.74 -11.98
CA VAL A 102 14.90 12.31 -11.50
C VAL A 102 15.30 13.11 -10.25
N GLU A 103 15.12 14.43 -10.31
CA GLU A 103 15.40 15.33 -9.18
C GLU A 103 14.59 14.93 -7.93
N VAL A 104 13.26 14.77 -8.05
CA VAL A 104 12.42 14.43 -6.89
C VAL A 104 12.72 13.03 -6.34
N LEU A 105 13.04 12.05 -7.19
CA LEU A 105 13.44 10.71 -6.73
C LEU A 105 14.76 10.74 -5.96
N SER A 106 15.69 11.62 -6.36
CA SER A 106 17.01 11.76 -5.72
C SER A 106 16.97 12.56 -4.41
N GLU A 107 16.08 13.55 -4.31
CA GLU A 107 16.05 14.47 -3.17
C GLU A 107 14.96 14.14 -2.16
N CYS A 108 13.85 13.53 -2.58
CA CYS A 108 12.73 13.29 -1.69
C CYS A 108 13.01 12.12 -0.75
N CYS A 109 13.16 12.42 0.54
CA CYS A 109 13.51 11.42 1.52
C CYS A 109 12.39 10.40 1.76
N LEU A 110 11.12 10.82 1.66
CA LEU A 110 9.99 9.91 1.76
C LEU A 110 9.98 8.88 0.60
N LEU A 111 10.23 9.33 -0.63
CA LEU A 111 10.36 8.44 -1.78
C LEU A 111 11.60 7.55 -1.65
N SER A 112 12.73 8.11 -1.22
CA SER A 112 13.97 7.35 -0.95
C SER A 112 13.78 6.28 0.12
N TYR A 113 13.00 6.59 1.17
CA TYR A 113 12.61 5.62 2.19
C TYR A 113 11.76 4.51 1.59
N MET A 114 10.73 4.84 0.80
CA MET A 114 9.84 3.84 0.18
C MET A 114 10.52 3.06 -0.97
N ALA A 115 11.60 3.58 -1.56
CA ALA A 115 12.37 2.89 -2.59
C ALA A 115 13.12 1.66 -2.05
N LYS A 116 13.46 1.65 -0.76
CA LYS A 116 14.09 0.52 -0.07
C LYS A 116 13.10 -0.63 0.08
N VAL A 117 13.52 -1.82 -0.38
CA VAL A 117 12.64 -3.00 -0.38
C VAL A 117 12.30 -3.45 1.04
N GLU A 118 13.22 -3.28 1.98
CA GLU A 118 13.07 -3.62 3.40
C GLU A 118 11.94 -2.81 4.03
N ASN A 119 11.82 -1.53 3.67
CA ASN A 119 10.77 -0.65 4.17
C ASN A 119 9.40 -1.03 3.60
N ARG A 120 9.33 -1.38 2.30
CA ARG A 120 8.10 -1.91 1.70
C ARG A 120 7.67 -3.23 2.33
N LEU A 121 8.62 -4.13 2.59
CA LEU A 121 8.37 -5.39 3.30
C LEU A 121 7.90 -5.17 4.73
N ALA A 122 8.50 -4.23 5.45
CA ALA A 122 8.06 -3.87 6.81
C ALA A 122 6.62 -3.37 6.82
N PHE A 123 6.24 -2.50 5.89
CA PHE A 123 4.84 -2.07 5.74
C PHE A 123 3.92 -3.23 5.35
N LEU A 124 4.30 -4.03 4.35
CA LEU A 124 3.49 -5.16 3.91
C LEU A 124 3.22 -6.13 5.04
N PHE A 125 4.26 -6.57 5.75
CA PHE A 125 4.13 -7.48 6.87
C PHE A 125 3.18 -6.93 7.94
N ARG A 126 3.36 -5.67 8.34
CA ARG A 126 2.49 -5.02 9.34
C ARG A 126 1.06 -4.87 8.86
N LEU A 127 0.85 -4.47 7.60
CA LEU A 127 -0.48 -4.39 6.99
C LEU A 127 -1.15 -5.76 7.03
N VAL A 128 -0.49 -6.81 6.54
CA VAL A 128 -1.07 -8.15 6.53
C VAL A 128 -1.41 -8.66 7.93
N ASN A 129 -0.59 -8.32 8.93
CA ASN A 129 -0.81 -8.74 10.31
C ASN A 129 -1.94 -7.98 11.04
N ILE A 130 -2.30 -6.78 10.60
CA ILE A 130 -3.40 -5.98 11.18
C ILE A 130 -4.71 -6.10 10.40
N ILE A 131 -4.73 -6.76 9.24
CA ILE A 131 -5.97 -7.01 8.52
C ILE A 131 -6.75 -8.07 9.30
N ASN A 132 -7.59 -7.61 10.23
CA ASN A 132 -8.66 -8.43 10.78
C ASN A 132 -9.97 -8.20 10.02
N GLU A 133 -10.26 -6.98 9.54
CA GLU A 133 -11.44 -6.68 8.69
C GLU A 133 -11.28 -5.44 7.77
N ASN A 134 -10.10 -4.81 7.71
CA ASN A 134 -9.91 -3.57 6.95
C ASN A 134 -9.57 -3.85 5.48
N VAL A 135 -10.59 -3.85 4.63
CA VAL A 135 -10.46 -4.04 3.17
C VAL A 135 -9.46 -3.07 2.53
N SER A 136 -9.32 -1.84 3.06
CA SER A 136 -8.34 -0.89 2.55
C SER A 136 -6.90 -1.30 2.85
N CYS A 137 -6.61 -1.83 4.04
CA CYS A 137 -5.27 -2.37 4.34
C CYS A 137 -4.93 -3.56 3.43
N LEU A 138 -5.92 -4.40 3.12
CA LEU A 138 -5.76 -5.49 2.16
C LEU A 138 -5.47 -4.98 0.74
N ASN A 139 -6.22 -3.99 0.28
CA ASN A 139 -5.97 -3.34 -1.01
C ASN A 139 -4.58 -2.70 -1.09
N THR A 140 -4.12 -2.06 -0.01
CA THR A 140 -2.77 -1.47 0.05
C THR A 140 -1.69 -2.56 -0.01
N SER A 141 -1.89 -3.67 0.70
CA SER A 141 -1.00 -4.84 0.63
C SER A 141 -0.93 -5.43 -0.78
N LEU A 142 -2.10 -5.55 -1.44
CA LEU A 142 -2.19 -5.99 -2.82
C LEU A 142 -1.49 -5.04 -3.78
N VAL A 143 -1.60 -3.72 -3.65
CA VAL A 143 -0.82 -2.78 -4.47
C VAL A 143 0.68 -3.05 -4.35
N VAL A 144 1.21 -3.20 -3.13
CA VAL A 144 2.64 -3.49 -2.93
C VAL A 144 3.05 -4.76 -3.69
N LEU A 145 2.28 -5.85 -3.56
CA LEU A 145 2.56 -7.12 -4.24
C LEU A 145 2.36 -7.05 -5.76
N MET A 146 1.37 -6.31 -6.24
CA MET A 146 1.09 -6.09 -7.65
C MET A 146 2.22 -5.35 -8.34
N LEU A 147 2.79 -4.34 -7.68
CA LEU A 147 3.95 -3.61 -8.16
C LEU A 147 5.23 -4.46 -8.10
N ALA A 148 5.39 -5.26 -7.04
CA ALA A 148 6.46 -6.26 -6.99
C ALA A 148 6.34 -7.29 -8.14
N ARG A 149 5.12 -7.74 -8.45
CA ARG A 149 4.82 -8.67 -9.55
C ARG A 149 5.19 -8.07 -10.92
N ARG A 150 4.87 -6.79 -11.18
CA ARG A 150 5.27 -6.10 -12.42
C ARG A 150 6.79 -6.10 -12.63
N LYS A 151 7.55 -6.10 -11.53
CA LYS A 151 9.01 -6.11 -11.52
C LYS A 151 9.60 -7.53 -11.36
N ALA A 152 8.78 -8.58 -11.51
CA ALA A 152 9.16 -9.98 -11.31
C ALA A 152 9.76 -10.29 -9.91
N LYS A 153 9.39 -9.51 -8.89
CA LYS A 153 9.86 -9.64 -7.50
C LYS A 153 8.83 -10.29 -6.57
N LEU A 154 7.66 -10.69 -7.06
CA LEU A 154 6.63 -11.28 -6.22
C LEU A 154 7.13 -12.49 -5.38
N PRO A 155 7.87 -13.47 -5.94
CA PRO A 155 8.41 -14.59 -5.17
C PRO A 155 9.29 -14.14 -3.99
N PHE A 156 10.12 -13.12 -4.20
CA PHE A 156 10.97 -12.56 -3.15
C PHE A 156 10.15 -12.00 -1.98
N TYR A 157 9.04 -11.32 -2.27
CA TYR A 157 8.17 -10.77 -1.21
C TYR A 157 7.45 -11.86 -0.44
N LEU A 158 6.93 -12.89 -1.13
CA LEU A 158 6.27 -14.02 -0.47
C LEU A 158 7.23 -14.81 0.42
N ASN A 159 8.46 -15.04 -0.05
CA ASN A 159 9.49 -15.67 0.77
C ASN A 159 9.84 -14.81 1.99
N ALA A 160 9.99 -13.49 1.82
CA ALA A 160 10.29 -12.60 2.95
C ALA A 160 9.18 -12.61 4.02
N LEU A 161 7.91 -12.76 3.64
CA LEU A 161 6.81 -12.94 4.59
C LEU A 161 6.93 -14.27 5.36
N ARG A 162 7.21 -15.38 4.65
CA ARG A 162 7.46 -16.69 5.27
C ARG A 162 8.60 -16.64 6.27
N GLU A 163 9.76 -16.11 5.87
CA GLU A 163 10.92 -15.96 6.76
C GLU A 163 10.59 -15.12 8.00
N LYS A 164 9.70 -14.12 7.85
CA LYS A 164 9.27 -13.28 8.97
C LYS A 164 8.37 -14.03 9.95
N GLU A 165 7.44 -14.85 9.48
CA GLU A 165 6.65 -15.74 10.36
C GLU A 165 7.54 -16.68 11.17
N TYR A 166 8.58 -17.22 10.53
CA TYR A 166 9.56 -18.08 11.16
C TYR A 166 10.35 -17.35 12.25
N ALA A 167 10.86 -16.15 11.94
CA ALA A 167 11.58 -15.32 12.89
C ALA A 167 10.73 -14.95 14.12
N GLU A 168 9.43 -14.77 13.92
CA GLU A 168 8.47 -14.38 14.96
C GLU A 168 7.79 -15.59 15.64
N LYS A 169 8.17 -16.82 15.27
CA LYS A 169 7.73 -18.09 15.87
C LYS A 169 6.24 -18.44 15.70
N TYR A 170 5.65 -18.09 14.56
CA TYR A 170 4.28 -18.49 14.18
C TYR A 170 4.16 -18.90 12.70
N PRO A 171 4.94 -19.89 12.23
CA PRO A 171 4.94 -20.30 10.83
C PRO A 171 3.51 -20.60 10.32
N GLY A 172 3.18 -20.09 9.13
CA GLY A 172 1.89 -20.25 8.48
C GLY A 172 0.76 -19.35 8.98
N CYS A 173 0.88 -18.67 10.13
CA CYS A 173 -0.23 -17.86 10.67
C CYS A 173 -0.61 -16.68 9.76
N LEU A 174 0.37 -15.91 9.30
CA LEU A 174 0.21 -14.74 8.45
C LEU A 174 -0.22 -15.13 7.02
N LEU A 175 0.45 -16.11 6.42
CA LEU A 175 0.23 -16.50 5.02
C LEU A 175 -1.10 -17.23 4.83
N ASN A 176 -1.54 -18.09 5.76
CA ASN A 176 -2.89 -18.65 5.72
C ASN A 176 -3.94 -17.56 5.88
N ASN A 177 -3.78 -16.65 6.85
CA ASN A 177 -4.69 -15.54 7.03
C ASN A 177 -4.76 -14.67 5.76
N PHE A 178 -3.61 -14.34 5.17
CA PHE A 178 -3.55 -13.54 3.95
C PHE A 178 -4.26 -14.23 2.79
N HIS A 179 -4.08 -15.55 2.61
CA HIS A 179 -4.80 -16.31 1.61
C HIS A 179 -6.33 -16.24 1.82
N ASN A 180 -6.81 -16.40 3.06
CA ASN A 180 -8.25 -16.33 3.37
C ASN A 180 -8.82 -14.92 3.14
N LEU A 181 -8.06 -13.88 3.48
CA LEU A 181 -8.41 -12.50 3.19
C LEU A 181 -8.52 -12.23 1.68
N LEU A 182 -7.67 -12.86 0.86
CA LEU A 182 -7.77 -12.75 -0.60
C LEU A 182 -9.01 -13.47 -1.15
N ARG A 183 -9.43 -14.59 -0.55
CA ARG A 183 -10.73 -15.23 -0.87
C ARG A 183 -11.89 -14.30 -0.52
N PHE A 184 -11.85 -13.66 0.64
CA PHE A 184 -12.82 -12.63 1.01
C PHE A 184 -12.81 -11.46 0.01
N TRP A 185 -11.63 -10.98 -0.42
CA TRP A 185 -11.49 -9.92 -1.42
C TRP A 185 -12.19 -10.27 -2.74
N GLN A 186 -12.04 -11.52 -3.21
CA GLN A 186 -12.74 -11.98 -4.42
C GLN A 186 -14.26 -11.87 -4.26
N ARG A 187 -14.81 -12.37 -3.14
CA ARG A 187 -16.25 -12.29 -2.84
C ARG A 187 -16.71 -10.82 -2.75
N HIS A 188 -15.87 -9.94 -2.20
CA HIS A 188 -16.18 -8.53 -2.00
C HIS A 188 -16.21 -7.72 -3.31
N TYR A 189 -15.22 -7.89 -4.19
CA TYR A 189 -15.03 -7.02 -5.36
C TYR A 189 -15.54 -7.58 -6.69
N LEU A 190 -15.62 -8.90 -6.86
CA LEU A 190 -16.01 -9.48 -8.16
C LEU A 190 -17.49 -9.26 -8.51
N ASN A 191 -18.34 -9.01 -7.51
CA ASN A 191 -19.78 -8.82 -7.68
C ASN A 191 -20.23 -7.35 -7.51
N LYS A 192 -19.28 -6.41 -7.39
CA LYS A 192 -19.56 -4.99 -7.08
C LYS A 192 -18.87 -4.04 -8.06
N ASP A 193 -19.56 -3.67 -9.12
CA ASP A 193 -19.03 -2.82 -10.20
C ASP A 193 -18.57 -1.43 -9.73
N LYS A 194 -19.27 -0.84 -8.76
CA LYS A 194 -18.91 0.49 -8.23
C LYS A 194 -17.60 0.48 -7.45
N ASP A 195 -17.43 -0.51 -6.56
CA ASP A 195 -16.27 -0.61 -5.69
C ASP A 195 -15.00 -0.95 -6.48
N SER A 196 -15.12 -1.85 -7.45
CA SER A 196 -14.04 -2.20 -8.38
C SER A 196 -13.63 -1.01 -9.26
N THR A 197 -14.59 -0.24 -9.79
CA THR A 197 -14.31 0.99 -10.54
C THR A 197 -13.60 2.03 -9.68
N CYS A 198 -14.01 2.20 -8.42
CA CYS A 198 -13.35 3.10 -7.47
C CYS A 198 -11.89 2.66 -7.20
N LEU A 199 -11.67 1.36 -7.03
CA LEU A 199 -10.34 0.79 -6.81
C LEU A 199 -9.41 0.99 -8.02
N GLU A 200 -9.92 0.78 -9.24
CA GLU A 200 -9.19 1.04 -10.48
C GLU A 200 -8.82 2.52 -10.61
N ASN A 201 -9.79 3.42 -10.46
CA ASN A 201 -9.57 4.86 -10.60
C ASN A 201 -8.59 5.40 -9.55
N SER A 202 -8.71 4.96 -8.30
CA SER A 202 -7.86 5.44 -7.21
C SER A 202 -6.42 4.95 -7.31
N SER A 203 -6.19 3.78 -7.93
CA SER A 203 -4.86 3.19 -8.08
C SER A 203 -4.20 3.46 -9.44
N CYS A 204 -4.99 3.83 -10.46
CA CYS A 204 -4.57 3.81 -11.87
C CYS A 204 -4.04 2.43 -12.32
N ILE A 205 -4.52 1.36 -11.69
CA ILE A 205 -4.21 -0.01 -12.08
C ILE A 205 -5.50 -0.68 -12.58
N PRO A 206 -5.51 -1.20 -13.82
CA PRO A 206 -6.68 -1.89 -14.36
C PRO A 206 -7.17 -2.99 -13.42
N PHE A 207 -8.47 -3.03 -13.16
CA PHE A 207 -9.09 -4.04 -12.28
C PHE A 207 -8.88 -5.46 -12.80
N SER A 208 -8.67 -5.64 -14.11
CA SER A 208 -8.20 -6.92 -14.68
C SER A 208 -6.89 -7.40 -14.04
N TYR A 209 -5.93 -6.52 -13.80
CA TYR A 209 -4.65 -6.85 -13.19
C TYR A 209 -4.78 -7.13 -11.68
N TRP A 210 -5.73 -6.48 -11.00
CA TRP A 210 -6.11 -6.83 -9.62
C TRP A 210 -6.62 -8.27 -9.56
N LYS A 211 -7.62 -8.60 -10.39
CA LYS A 211 -8.20 -9.96 -10.47
C LYS A 211 -7.15 -11.02 -10.79
N GLU A 212 -6.32 -10.75 -11.79
CA GLU A 212 -5.26 -11.65 -12.20
C GLU A 212 -4.24 -11.88 -11.07
N THR A 213 -3.80 -10.82 -10.40
CA THR A 213 -2.83 -10.94 -9.30
C THR A 213 -3.41 -11.72 -8.12
N VAL A 214 -4.66 -11.48 -7.75
CA VAL A 214 -5.35 -12.26 -6.71
C VAL A 214 -5.49 -13.73 -7.12
N SER A 215 -5.84 -14.00 -8.39
CA SER A 215 -5.91 -15.37 -8.91
C SER A 215 -4.55 -16.09 -8.88
N VAL A 216 -3.46 -15.37 -9.16
CA VAL A 216 -2.10 -15.92 -9.09
C VAL A 216 -1.70 -16.23 -7.65
N LEU A 217 -1.99 -15.33 -6.71
CA LEU A 217 -1.69 -15.51 -5.29
C LEU A 217 -2.47 -16.68 -4.67
N LEU A 218 -3.71 -16.89 -5.12
CA LEU A 218 -4.60 -17.98 -4.69
C LEU A 218 -4.43 -19.28 -5.50
N GLY A 219 -3.40 -19.38 -6.34
CA GLY A 219 -3.14 -20.59 -7.12
C GLY A 219 -2.93 -21.82 -6.21
N SER A 220 -3.50 -22.95 -6.61
CA SER A 220 -3.35 -24.23 -5.88
C SER A 220 -2.06 -24.98 -6.21
N ASP A 221 -1.38 -24.63 -7.30
CA ASP A 221 -0.11 -25.22 -7.68
C ASP A 221 1.02 -24.77 -6.74
N ARG A 222 1.45 -25.69 -5.87
CA ARG A 222 2.53 -25.47 -4.89
C ARG A 222 3.93 -25.39 -5.49
N THR A 223 4.07 -25.65 -6.80
CA THR A 223 5.33 -25.42 -7.53
C THR A 223 5.40 -24.00 -8.09
N SER A 224 4.28 -23.27 -8.11
CA SER A 224 4.22 -21.89 -8.57
C SER A 224 4.83 -20.95 -7.53
N LEU A 225 5.97 -20.33 -7.86
CA LEU A 225 6.63 -19.36 -6.99
C LEU A 225 5.83 -18.08 -6.73
N CYS A 226 4.70 -17.89 -7.42
CA CYS A 226 3.83 -16.72 -7.26
C CYS A 226 2.57 -17.01 -6.43
N ALA A 227 2.31 -18.28 -6.09
CA ALA A 227 1.19 -18.68 -5.24
C ALA A 227 1.60 -18.67 -3.76
N ILE A 228 0.70 -18.21 -2.89
CA ILE A 228 0.93 -18.21 -1.43
C ILE A 228 1.11 -19.63 -0.89
N ALA A 229 0.37 -20.60 -1.43
CA ALA A 229 0.40 -22.00 -1.02
C ALA A 229 1.80 -22.64 -1.12
N SER A 230 2.67 -22.12 -1.98
CA SER A 230 4.07 -22.56 -2.14
C SER A 230 4.98 -22.14 -1.00
N TYR A 231 4.53 -21.20 -0.15
CA TYR A 231 5.29 -20.64 0.97
C TYR A 231 4.73 -21.03 2.34
N ILE A 232 3.70 -21.86 2.39
CA ILE A 232 3.16 -22.42 3.62
C ILE A 232 3.61 -23.87 3.70
N ASP A 233 4.32 -24.22 4.77
CA ASP A 233 4.78 -25.59 4.97
C ASP A 233 3.61 -26.50 5.37
N GLU A 234 3.66 -27.76 4.93
CA GLU A 234 2.55 -28.74 5.10
C GLU A 234 2.00 -28.84 6.52
N PRO A 235 2.83 -28.85 7.59
CA PRO A 235 2.31 -28.94 8.95
C PRO A 235 1.44 -27.74 9.39
N TYR A 236 1.54 -26.61 8.69
CA TYR A 236 0.87 -25.37 9.03
C TYR A 236 -0.22 -24.98 8.02
N MET A 237 -0.47 -25.79 6.99
CA MET A 237 -1.39 -25.44 5.91
C MET A 237 -2.86 -25.52 6.36
N ASP A 238 -3.60 -24.44 6.15
CA ASP A 238 -5.00 -24.27 6.57
C ASP A 238 -5.85 -23.57 5.50
N LEU A 239 -5.69 -24.00 4.24
CA LEU A 239 -6.29 -23.35 3.07
C LEU A 239 -7.69 -23.91 2.71
N ASP A 240 -8.08 -25.05 3.28
CA ASP A 240 -9.25 -25.83 2.89
C ASP A 240 -10.41 -25.80 3.90
N LYS A 241 -10.30 -25.09 5.03
CA LYS A 241 -11.37 -25.07 6.05
C LYS A 241 -12.68 -24.43 5.57
N ASP A 242 -12.63 -23.58 4.56
CA ASP A 242 -13.82 -22.88 4.02
C ASP A 242 -14.60 -23.68 2.96
N LEU A 243 -14.18 -24.90 2.59
CA LEU A 243 -14.90 -25.73 1.61
C LEU A 243 -16.00 -26.61 2.24
N LEU A 244 -16.20 -26.55 3.56
CA LEU A 244 -17.15 -27.40 4.29
C LEU A 244 -18.37 -26.65 4.86
N GLU A 245 -18.52 -25.36 4.59
CA GLU A 245 -19.72 -24.60 4.95
C GLU A 245 -20.32 -23.93 3.70
N ASP A 246 -21.06 -24.73 2.93
CA ASP A 246 -22.15 -24.31 2.04
C ASP A 246 -23.32 -25.30 2.20
#